data_AF-A0A7J9AYY9-F1
#
_entry.id   AF-A0A7J9AYY9-F1
#
_cell.length_a   1.000
_cell.length_b   1.000
_cell.length_c   1.000
_cell.angle_alpha   90.00
_cell.angle_beta   90.00
_cell.angle_gamma   90.00
#
_symmetry.space_group_name_H-M   'P 1'
#
loop_
_entity.id
_entity.type
_entity.pdbx_description
1 polymer ?
#
loop_
_entity_poly.entity_id
_entity_poly.type
_entity_poly.pdbx_seq_one_letter_code
_entity_poly.pdbx_strand_id
1 'polypeptide(L)'
;MNITDAEKRVEIFAFSIYGLVIFPRALGHVDEAVTDLFDRLDKGVTPVPAILAETFRSLNACQKAGEGRFIGCAQLLLAWLYSHFWKVDKVSYQVFSENYSQLKEVVATLRRDDIFMEKWMAILQNLQEEKIEWRAPWLLLDEILYRCGDFDWVPLLGIWGAVGYAPLLVLRQYRSRQFIPTT
;
A
#
# COMPACT_ATOMS: atom_id res chain seq x y z
N MET A 1 -26.97 3.56 -22.48
CA MET A 1 -25.97 4.55 -22.94
C MET A 1 -24.84 3.74 -23.56
N ASN A 2 -24.56 3.87 -24.85
CA ASN A 2 -23.51 3.06 -25.50
C ASN A 2 -22.14 3.61 -25.11
N ILE A 3 -21.38 2.81 -24.35
CA ILE A 3 -19.98 3.11 -23.97
C ILE A 3 -19.15 3.19 -25.27
N THR A 4 -18.42 4.28 -25.44
CA THR A 4 -17.55 4.51 -26.58
C THR A 4 -16.35 3.55 -26.56
N ASP A 5 -15.75 3.30 -27.72
CA ASP A 5 -14.57 2.42 -27.83
C ASP A 5 -13.38 2.92 -26.98
N ALA A 6 -13.28 4.24 -26.75
CA ALA A 6 -12.26 4.81 -25.89
C ALA A 6 -12.49 4.50 -24.40
N GLU A 7 -13.73 4.62 -23.92
CA GLU A 7 -14.09 4.33 -22.53
C GLU A 7 -13.86 2.84 -22.20
N LYS A 8 -14.25 1.93 -23.10
CA LYS A 8 -13.99 0.49 -22.92
C LYS A 8 -12.50 0.18 -22.78
N ARG A 9 -11.64 0.86 -23.54
CA ARG A 9 -10.19 0.69 -23.41
C ARG A 9 -9.68 1.15 -22.05
N VAL A 10 -10.22 2.23 -21.52
CA VAL A 10 -9.85 2.74 -20.19
C VAL A 10 -10.30 1.75 -19.10
N GLU A 11 -11.52 1.22 -19.20
CA GLU A 11 -12.05 0.22 -18.27
C GLU A 11 -11.19 -1.06 -18.26
N ILE A 12 -10.88 -1.61 -19.44
CA ILE A 12 -10.02 -2.80 -19.56
C ILE A 12 -8.61 -2.53 -19.00
N PHE A 13 -8.07 -1.34 -19.25
CA PHE A 13 -6.77 -0.96 -18.72
C PHE A 13 -6.79 -0.84 -17.18
N ALA A 14 -7.81 -0.19 -16.62
CA ALA A 14 -7.99 -0.10 -15.18
C ALA A 14 -8.18 -1.48 -14.54
N PHE A 15 -9.03 -2.33 -15.12
CA PHE A 15 -9.22 -3.71 -14.68
C PHE A 15 -7.90 -4.50 -14.70
N SER A 16 -7.08 -4.32 -15.74
CA SER A 16 -5.76 -4.95 -15.85
C SER A 16 -4.81 -4.46 -14.74
N ILE A 17 -4.83 -3.18 -14.39
CA ILE A 17 -4.06 -2.65 -13.24
C ILE A 17 -4.53 -3.33 -11.95
N TYR A 18 -5.84 -3.41 -11.71
CA TYR A 18 -6.35 -4.07 -10.50
C TYR A 18 -5.97 -5.54 -10.43
N GLY A 19 -6.12 -6.30 -11.51
CA GLY A 19 -5.89 -7.74 -11.52
C GLY A 19 -4.43 -8.16 -11.58
N LEU A 20 -3.59 -7.42 -12.31
CA LEU A 20 -2.20 -7.82 -12.55
C LEU A 20 -1.20 -7.09 -11.66
N VAL A 21 -1.55 -5.91 -11.14
CA VAL A 21 -0.63 -5.05 -10.38
C VAL A 21 -1.07 -4.88 -8.93
N ILE A 22 -2.34 -4.55 -8.68
CA ILE A 22 -2.82 -4.26 -7.32
C ILE A 22 -3.12 -5.54 -6.54
N PHE A 23 -3.82 -6.49 -7.17
CA PHE A 23 -4.21 -7.78 -6.61
C PHE A 23 -3.67 -8.94 -7.44
N PRO A 24 -2.35 -9.07 -7.59
CA PRO A 24 -1.77 -10.19 -8.32
C PRO A 24 -1.94 -11.48 -7.51
N ARG A 25 -2.59 -12.49 -8.10
CA ARG A 25 -2.67 -13.85 -7.51
C ARG A 25 -1.72 -14.83 -8.18
N ALA A 26 -1.68 -14.80 -9.50
CA ALA A 26 -0.81 -15.63 -10.32
C ALA A 26 -0.30 -14.79 -11.50
N LEU A 27 0.93 -15.05 -11.92
CA LEU A 27 1.59 -14.26 -12.97
C LEU A 27 0.76 -14.30 -14.27
N GLY A 28 0.39 -13.12 -14.78
CA GLY A 28 -0.35 -12.99 -16.03
C GLY A 28 -1.82 -13.39 -15.97
N HIS A 29 -2.37 -13.68 -14.78
CA HIS A 29 -3.76 -14.09 -14.60
C HIS A 29 -4.50 -13.10 -13.71
N VAL A 30 -5.71 -12.74 -14.13
CA VAL A 30 -6.65 -11.97 -13.30
C VAL A 30 -7.64 -12.93 -12.66
N ASP A 31 -7.74 -12.88 -11.34
CA ASP A 31 -8.65 -13.71 -10.57
C ASP A 31 -10.10 -13.22 -10.67
N GLU A 32 -11.08 -14.11 -10.68
CA GLU A 32 -12.50 -13.76 -10.77
C GLU A 32 -12.94 -12.83 -9.63
N ALA A 33 -12.35 -12.98 -8.44
CA ALA A 33 -12.68 -12.11 -7.31
C ALA A 33 -12.23 -10.65 -7.52
N VAL A 34 -11.28 -10.39 -8.43
CA VAL A 34 -10.94 -9.03 -8.86
C VAL A 34 -12.05 -8.43 -9.72
N THR A 35 -12.73 -9.24 -10.54
CA THR A 35 -13.89 -8.78 -11.32
C THR A 35 -15.02 -8.33 -10.39
N ASP A 36 -15.35 -9.11 -9.36
CA ASP A 36 -16.34 -8.68 -8.34
C ASP A 36 -15.94 -7.38 -7.65
N LEU A 37 -14.67 -7.26 -7.23
CA LEU A 37 -14.19 -6.03 -6.61
C LEU A 37 -14.33 -4.85 -7.58
N PHE A 38 -13.92 -5.02 -8.84
CA PHE A 38 -13.96 -3.97 -9.86
C PHE A 38 -15.40 -3.48 -10.09
N ASP A 39 -16.37 -4.40 -10.20
CA ASP A 39 -17.81 -4.09 -10.29
C ASP A 39 -18.34 -3.30 -9.08
N ARG A 40 -17.72 -3.48 -7.91
CA ARG A 40 -18.05 -2.74 -6.69
C ARG A 40 -17.39 -1.35 -6.65
N LEU A 41 -16.26 -1.15 -7.32
CA LEU A 41 -15.63 0.17 -7.42
C LEU A 41 -16.54 1.16 -8.15
N ASP A 42 -17.24 0.69 -9.20
CA ASP A 42 -18.24 1.49 -9.91
C ASP A 42 -19.42 1.93 -9.03
N LYS A 43 -19.63 1.21 -7.91
CA LYS A 43 -20.64 1.51 -6.89
C LYS A 43 -20.09 2.39 -5.75
N GLY A 44 -18.88 2.92 -5.89
CA GLY A 44 -18.23 3.82 -4.92
C GLY A 44 -17.53 3.10 -3.77
N VAL A 45 -17.34 1.78 -3.83
CA VAL A 45 -16.55 1.06 -2.82
C VAL A 45 -15.08 1.43 -2.96
N THR A 46 -14.42 1.76 -1.86
CA THR A 46 -12.98 2.01 -1.86
C THR A 46 -12.18 0.71 -1.89
N PRO A 47 -11.14 0.58 -2.73
CA PRO A 47 -10.28 -0.60 -2.75
C PRO A 47 -9.29 -0.62 -1.57
N VAL A 48 -9.13 0.49 -0.85
CA VAL A 48 -8.09 0.67 0.18
C VAL A 48 -8.11 -0.41 1.26
N PRO A 49 -9.26 -0.75 1.88
CA PRO A 49 -9.31 -1.82 2.88
C PRO A 49 -8.87 -3.18 2.33
N ALA A 50 -9.21 -3.48 1.07
CA ALA A 50 -8.82 -4.73 0.44
C ALA A 50 -7.32 -4.78 0.13
N ILE A 51 -6.74 -3.68 -0.37
CA ILE A 51 -5.29 -3.57 -0.60
C ILE A 51 -4.52 -3.80 0.72
N LEU A 52 -4.95 -3.13 1.79
CA LEU A 52 -4.34 -3.28 3.11
C LEU A 52 -4.50 -4.69 3.66
N ALA A 53 -5.70 -5.28 3.52
CA ALA A 53 -5.97 -6.64 3.97
C ALA A 53 -5.04 -7.66 3.29
N GLU A 54 -4.92 -7.60 1.97
CA GLU A 54 -4.06 -8.54 1.23
C GLU A 54 -2.59 -8.33 1.53
N THR A 55 -2.15 -7.07 1.67
CA THR A 55 -0.77 -6.76 2.05
C THR A 55 -0.43 -7.35 3.42
N PHE A 56 -1.25 -7.11 4.45
CA PHE A 56 -1.00 -7.64 5.78
C PHE A 56 -1.10 -9.16 5.84
N ARG A 57 -2.10 -9.76 5.18
CA ARG A 57 -2.26 -11.21 5.12
C ARG A 57 -1.03 -11.86 4.50
N SER A 58 -0.54 -11.29 3.40
CA SER A 58 0.65 -11.82 2.74
C SER A 58 1.93 -11.64 3.57
N LEU A 59 2.14 -10.48 4.18
CA LEU A 59 3.32 -10.25 5.02
C LEU A 59 3.32 -11.17 6.25
N ASN A 60 2.16 -11.34 6.89
CA ASN A 60 2.00 -12.25 8.02
C ASN A 60 2.25 -13.71 7.62
N ALA A 61 1.82 -14.12 6.42
CA ALA A 61 2.12 -15.45 5.89
C ALA A 61 3.62 -15.64 5.68
N CYS A 62 4.31 -14.68 5.04
CA CYS A 62 5.77 -14.70 4.88
C CYS A 62 6.50 -14.76 6.23
N GLN A 63 6.04 -13.99 7.22
CA GLN A 63 6.61 -13.98 8.56
C GLN A 63 6.47 -15.34 9.27
N LYS A 64 5.28 -15.94 9.24
CA LYS A 64 5.00 -17.20 9.94
C LYS A 64 5.71 -18.40 9.32
N ALA A 65 5.75 -18.46 8.00
CA ALA A 65 6.41 -19.55 7.30
C ALA A 65 7.94 -19.41 7.31
N GLY A 66 8.48 -18.19 7.47
CA GLY A 66 9.92 -17.91 7.34
C GLY A 66 10.43 -18.01 5.89
N GLU A 67 9.61 -18.56 5.00
CA GLU A 67 9.77 -18.71 3.56
C GLU A 67 8.45 -18.40 2.87
N GLY A 68 8.47 -18.00 1.60
CA GLY A 68 7.24 -17.73 0.84
C GLY A 68 7.33 -16.46 -0.01
N ARG A 69 6.31 -16.27 -0.86
CA ARG A 69 6.24 -15.12 -1.77
C ARG A 69 5.20 -14.14 -1.29
N PHE A 70 5.54 -12.86 -1.34
CA PHE A 70 4.57 -11.79 -1.15
C PHE A 70 3.56 -11.81 -2.31
N ILE A 71 2.27 -11.85 -1.97
CA ILE A 71 1.12 -11.82 -2.86
C ILE A 71 0.39 -10.50 -2.60
N GLY A 72 0.66 -9.52 -3.45
CA GLY A 72 0.12 -8.16 -3.34
C GLY A 72 0.88 -7.18 -4.23
N CYS A 73 0.53 -5.91 -4.16
CA CYS A 73 1.17 -4.88 -4.98
C CYS A 73 2.58 -4.52 -4.48
N ALA A 74 3.60 -5.19 -5.01
CA ALA A 74 4.99 -4.94 -4.65
C ALA A 74 5.40 -3.48 -4.94
N GLN A 75 4.83 -2.85 -5.97
CA GLN A 75 5.08 -1.46 -6.33
C GLN A 75 4.59 -0.50 -5.25
N LEU A 76 3.39 -0.73 -4.68
CA LEU A 76 2.86 0.09 -3.59
C LEU A 76 3.67 -0.11 -2.31
N LEU A 77 4.05 -1.35 -1.99
CA LEU A 77 4.91 -1.63 -0.85
C LEU A 77 6.28 -0.94 -0.99
N LEU A 78 6.87 -0.99 -2.18
CA LEU A 78 8.14 -0.33 -2.47
C LEU A 78 8.03 1.20 -2.39
N ALA A 79 6.95 1.77 -2.93
CA ALA A 79 6.68 3.21 -2.81
C ALA A 79 6.54 3.63 -1.35
N TRP A 80 5.85 2.83 -0.52
CA TRP A 80 5.73 3.04 0.91
C TRP A 80 7.09 2.95 1.62
N LEU A 81 7.89 1.92 1.35
CA LEU A 81 9.23 1.77 1.96
C LEU A 81 10.13 2.96 1.61
N TYR A 82 10.13 3.35 0.34
CA TYR A 82 10.94 4.46 -0.14
C TYR A 82 10.54 5.77 0.55
N SER A 83 9.24 6.02 0.73
CA SER A 83 8.78 7.25 1.34
C SER A 83 9.06 7.40 2.83
N HIS A 84 9.21 6.27 3.53
CA HIS A 84 9.45 6.26 4.97
C HIS A 84 10.95 6.14 5.30
N PHE A 85 11.75 5.51 4.43
CA PHE A 85 13.17 5.28 4.67
C PHE A 85 14.09 6.26 3.95
N TRP A 86 13.65 6.83 2.82
CA TRP A 86 14.45 7.80 2.07
C TRP A 86 14.02 9.22 2.38
N LYS A 87 14.95 10.02 2.91
CA LYS A 87 14.77 11.47 3.00
C LYS A 87 14.85 12.04 1.58
N VAL A 88 13.72 12.08 0.89
CA VAL A 88 13.55 13.01 -0.25
C VAL A 88 13.66 14.41 0.33
N ASP A 89 14.46 15.28 -0.29
CA ASP A 89 14.63 16.66 0.16
C ASP A 89 13.26 17.30 0.43
N LYS A 90 13.10 17.87 1.62
CA LYS A 90 11.81 18.32 2.21
C LYS A 90 11.04 19.37 1.38
N VAL A 91 11.61 19.83 0.27
CA VAL A 91 11.14 20.99 -0.51
C VAL A 91 10.00 20.63 -1.48
N SER A 92 9.75 19.35 -1.80
CA SER A 92 8.86 18.96 -2.90
C SER A 92 7.56 18.22 -2.53
N TYR A 93 7.19 18.10 -1.26
CA TYR A 93 5.96 17.37 -0.91
C TYR A 93 4.69 18.16 -1.27
N GLN A 94 4.24 17.98 -2.50
CA GLN A 94 2.95 18.46 -2.99
C GLN A 94 1.90 17.36 -2.85
N VAL A 95 0.65 17.76 -2.59
CA VAL A 95 -0.51 16.87 -2.72
C VAL A 95 -0.55 16.38 -4.17
N PHE A 96 -1.02 15.14 -4.40
CA PHE A 96 -1.21 14.60 -5.74
C PHE A 96 -1.96 15.62 -6.62
N SER A 97 -1.37 15.95 -7.77
CA SER A 97 -1.95 16.87 -8.75
C SER A 97 -1.67 16.36 -10.16
N GLU A 98 -2.34 16.92 -11.16
CA GLU A 98 -2.13 16.53 -12.57
C GLU A 98 -0.65 16.65 -12.99
N ASN A 99 0.09 17.59 -12.40
CA ASN A 99 1.48 17.90 -12.73
C ASN A 99 2.50 17.22 -11.81
N TYR A 100 2.07 16.64 -10.69
CA TYR A 100 2.96 16.00 -9.71
C TYR A 100 2.45 14.61 -9.30
N SER A 101 3.28 13.60 -9.56
CA SER A 101 3.00 12.21 -9.19
C SER A 101 4.18 11.64 -8.42
N GLN A 102 3.94 11.30 -7.16
CA GLN A 102 4.94 10.63 -6.30
C GLN A 102 5.39 9.31 -6.89
N LEU A 103 4.51 8.57 -7.57
CA LEU A 103 4.89 7.34 -8.24
C LEU A 103 5.91 7.60 -9.36
N LYS A 104 5.78 8.71 -10.10
CA LYS A 104 6.79 9.09 -11.10
C LYS A 104 8.12 9.43 -10.46
N GLU A 105 8.12 10.12 -9.31
CA GLU A 105 9.34 10.43 -8.55
C GLU A 105 9.99 9.16 -7.99
N VAL A 106 9.22 8.29 -7.33
CA VAL A 106 9.69 6.98 -6.83
C VAL A 106 10.30 6.16 -7.96
N VAL A 107 9.64 6.07 -9.12
CA VAL A 107 10.15 5.34 -10.29
C VAL A 107 11.42 6.01 -10.87
N ALA A 108 11.45 7.33 -10.96
CA ALA A 108 12.62 8.05 -11.45
C ALA A 108 13.83 7.85 -10.53
N THR A 109 13.62 7.86 -9.21
CA THR A 109 14.70 7.65 -8.24
C THR A 109 15.16 6.20 -8.21
N LEU A 110 14.23 5.24 -8.23
CA LEU A 110 14.55 3.81 -8.37
C LEU A 110 15.41 3.53 -9.60
N ARG A 111 15.16 4.24 -10.71
CA ARG A 111 15.96 4.15 -11.94
C ARG A 111 17.32 4.86 -11.87
N ARG A 112 17.44 5.92 -11.08
CA ARG A 112 18.70 6.69 -10.94
C ARG A 112 19.68 6.02 -10.00
N ASP A 113 19.18 5.45 -8.92
CA ASP A 113 20.03 5.03 -7.81
C ASP A 113 20.64 3.63 -7.98
N ASP A 114 20.34 2.91 -9.08
CA ASP A 114 20.67 1.49 -9.30
C ASP A 114 20.78 0.79 -7.94
N ILE A 115 19.68 0.79 -7.17
CA ILE A 115 19.74 0.37 -5.76
C ILE A 115 19.95 -1.13 -5.75
N PHE A 116 21.22 -1.52 -5.84
CA PHE A 116 21.69 -2.88 -5.72
C PHE A 116 21.23 -3.43 -4.38
N MET A 117 20.97 -4.74 -4.33
CA MET A 117 20.50 -5.45 -3.14
C MET A 117 21.34 -5.11 -1.90
N GLU A 118 22.64 -4.90 -2.09
CA GLU A 118 23.63 -4.51 -1.10
C GLU A 118 23.34 -3.15 -0.46
N LYS A 119 22.91 -2.14 -1.24
CA LYS A 119 22.54 -0.81 -0.73
C LYS A 119 21.27 -0.91 0.13
N TRP A 120 20.28 -1.70 -0.30
CA TRP A 120 19.09 -1.98 0.51
C TRP A 120 19.44 -2.71 1.81
N MET A 121 20.27 -3.74 1.76
CA MET A 121 20.72 -4.48 2.94
C MET A 121 21.45 -3.56 3.92
N ALA A 122 22.37 -2.73 3.44
CA ALA A 122 23.10 -1.79 4.28
C ALA A 122 22.16 -0.79 4.98
N ILE A 123 21.12 -0.30 4.28
CA ILE A 123 20.16 0.64 4.86
C ILE A 123 19.31 -0.03 5.92
N LEU A 124 18.75 -1.21 5.63
CA LEU A 124 17.91 -1.94 6.57
C LEU A 124 18.71 -2.36 7.83
N GLN A 125 19.97 -2.75 7.67
CA GLN A 125 20.85 -3.11 8.79
C GLN A 125 21.24 -1.91 9.67
N ASN A 126 21.35 -0.70 9.09
CA ASN A 126 21.74 0.52 9.80
C ASN A 126 20.55 1.46 10.09
N LEU A 127 19.32 0.96 9.92
CA LEU A 127 18.10 1.71 10.11
C LEU A 127 17.90 1.96 11.60
N GLN A 128 17.74 3.23 11.96
CA GLN A 128 17.45 3.66 13.32
C GLN A 128 16.09 4.36 13.33
N GLU A 129 15.39 4.32 14.47
CA GLU A 129 14.05 4.89 14.61
C GLU A 129 13.99 6.36 14.16
N GLU A 130 15.03 7.14 14.44
CA GLU A 130 15.13 8.57 14.15
C GLU A 130 15.34 8.86 12.65
N LYS A 131 15.70 7.83 11.87
CA LYS A 131 15.87 7.92 10.41
C LYS A 131 14.59 7.56 9.66
N ILE A 132 13.64 6.91 10.32
CA ILE A 132 12.35 6.54 9.73
C ILE A 132 11.44 7.76 9.79
N GLU A 133 11.03 8.25 8.62
CA GLU A 133 9.93 9.19 8.53
C GLU A 133 8.64 8.38 8.72
N TRP A 134 8.10 8.38 9.93
CA TRP A 134 6.89 7.62 10.26
C TRP A 134 5.65 8.12 9.52
N ARG A 135 5.69 9.37 9.04
CA ARG A 135 4.57 10.02 8.38
C ARG A 135 4.79 10.03 6.87
N ALA A 136 3.80 9.60 6.11
CA ALA A 136 3.69 9.98 4.70
C ALA A 136 3.42 11.50 4.61
N PRO A 137 4.33 12.34 4.12
CA PRO A 137 4.19 13.81 4.23
C PRO A 137 2.98 14.36 3.47
N TRP A 138 2.52 13.64 2.46
CA TRP A 138 1.34 13.93 1.64
C TRP A 138 0.02 13.46 2.23
N LEU A 139 0.06 12.68 3.31
CA LEU A 139 -1.14 12.25 4.00
C LEU A 139 -1.58 13.36 4.96
N LEU A 140 -2.68 14.01 4.58
CA LEU A 140 -3.48 14.89 5.44
C LEU A 140 -4.71 14.09 5.82
N LEU A 141 -4.68 13.48 7.00
CA LEU A 141 -5.81 12.75 7.56
C LEU A 141 -6.45 13.61 8.64
N ASP A 142 -7.75 13.83 8.50
CA ASP A 142 -8.56 14.50 9.52
C ASP A 142 -9.23 13.49 10.47
N GLU A 143 -9.51 12.26 10.00
CA GLU A 143 -10.18 11.22 10.78
C GLU A 143 -9.47 9.86 10.65
N ILE A 144 -9.32 9.14 11.77
CA ILE A 144 -8.67 7.83 11.84
C ILE A 144 -9.64 6.85 12.49
N LEU A 145 -9.97 5.79 11.77
CA LEU A 145 -10.69 4.67 12.36
C LEU A 145 -9.73 3.86 13.23
N TYR A 146 -9.85 3.96 14.56
CA TYR A 146 -8.93 3.31 15.49
C TYR A 146 -9.50 2.09 16.24
N ARG A 147 -10.83 1.90 16.25
CA ARG A 147 -11.52 0.80 16.93
C ARG A 147 -12.80 0.38 16.18
N CYS A 148 -13.29 -0.84 16.42
CA CYS A 148 -14.56 -1.34 15.89
C CYS A 148 -15.42 -1.88 17.04
N GLY A 149 -16.45 -1.13 17.43
CA GLY A 149 -17.21 -1.42 18.66
C GLY A 149 -16.29 -1.46 19.88
N ASP A 150 -16.35 -2.57 20.62
CA ASP A 150 -15.53 -2.79 21.81
C ASP A 150 -14.11 -3.29 21.50
N PHE A 151 -13.80 -3.60 20.24
CA PHE A 151 -12.49 -4.12 19.84
C PHE A 151 -11.53 -2.98 19.45
N ASP A 152 -10.31 -3.04 20.00
CA ASP A 152 -9.20 -2.13 19.67
C ASP A 152 -8.51 -2.45 18.33
N TRP A 153 -9.16 -3.26 17.50
CA TRP A 153 -8.75 -3.61 16.15
C TRP A 153 -9.94 -3.53 15.20
N VAL A 154 -9.64 -3.31 13.93
CA VAL A 154 -10.60 -3.15 12.83
C VAL A 154 -10.46 -4.36 11.89
N PRO A 155 -11.55 -5.09 11.61
CA PRO A 155 -11.53 -6.13 10.58
C PRO A 155 -11.39 -5.48 9.20
N LEU A 156 -10.32 -5.78 8.48
CA LEU A 156 -10.18 -5.44 7.07
C LEU A 156 -10.58 -6.65 6.22
N LEU A 157 -11.52 -6.42 5.31
CA LEU A 157 -11.96 -7.42 4.34
C LEU A 157 -11.14 -7.27 3.05
N GLY A 158 -10.37 -8.31 2.73
CA GLY A 158 -9.66 -8.50 1.48
C GLY A 158 -10.46 -9.32 0.47
N ILE A 159 -9.85 -9.53 -0.69
CA ILE A 159 -10.41 -10.32 -1.79
C ILE A 159 -10.36 -11.82 -1.43
N TRP A 160 -9.31 -12.25 -0.73
CA TRP A 160 -9.03 -13.66 -0.43
C TRP A 160 -9.03 -13.96 1.07
N GLY A 161 -9.57 -13.05 1.88
CA GLY A 161 -9.74 -13.28 3.32
C GLY A 161 -9.85 -11.99 4.12
N ALA A 162 -9.92 -12.13 5.44
CA ALA A 162 -9.96 -11.01 6.36
C ALA A 162 -8.71 -10.99 7.25
N VAL A 163 -8.33 -9.80 7.72
CA VAL A 163 -7.24 -9.63 8.68
C VAL A 163 -7.58 -8.53 9.67
N GLY A 164 -7.19 -8.72 10.94
CA GLY A 164 -7.31 -7.67 11.95
C GLY A 164 -6.21 -6.63 11.77
N TYR A 165 -6.60 -5.36 11.68
CA TYR A 165 -5.70 -4.22 11.69
C TYR A 165 -5.82 -3.52 13.04
N ALA A 166 -4.69 -3.22 13.70
CA ALA A 166 -4.65 -2.53 14.98
C ALA A 166 -4.05 -1.12 14.81
N PRO A 167 -4.86 -0.10 14.43
CA PRO A 167 -4.40 1.27 14.21
C PRO A 167 -3.62 1.87 15.39
N LEU A 168 -3.94 1.46 16.62
CA LEU A 168 -3.26 1.90 17.84
C LEU A 168 -1.77 1.55 17.86
N LEU A 169 -1.34 0.55 17.08
CA LEU A 169 0.05 0.13 16.96
C LEU A 169 0.85 0.92 15.92
N VAL A 170 0.23 1.89 15.23
CA VAL A 170 0.90 2.69 14.20
C VAL A 170 0.56 4.19 14.32
N LEU A 171 0.21 4.64 15.53
CA LEU A 171 -0.18 6.03 15.81
C LEU A 171 0.86 7.08 15.39
N ARG A 172 2.14 6.72 15.34
CA ARG A 172 3.22 7.60 14.84
C ARG A 172 2.98 8.04 13.39
N GLN A 173 2.35 7.19 12.56
CA GLN A 173 1.99 7.53 11.18
C GLN A 173 0.96 8.66 11.09
N TYR A 174 0.19 8.83 12.16
CA TYR A 174 -0.89 9.79 12.29
C TYR A 174 -0.54 10.99 13.17
N ARG A 175 0.75 11.29 13.38
CA ARG A 175 1.23 12.36 14.27
C ARG A 175 0.82 12.18 15.75
N SER A 176 0.44 10.98 16.13
CA SER A 176 0.03 10.65 17.50
C SER A 176 1.14 9.88 18.22
N ARG A 177 1.19 10.02 19.55
CA ARG A 177 2.11 9.22 20.37
C ARG A 177 1.66 7.76 20.33
N GLN A 178 2.60 6.87 20.07
CA GLN A 178 2.35 5.43 20.06
C GLN A 178 2.81 4.83 21.37
N PHE A 179 1.95 3.99 21.96
CA PHE A 179 2.30 3.17 23.11
C PHE A 179 2.97 1.89 22.61
N ILE A 180 4.05 1.47 23.26
CA ILE A 180 4.65 0.17 23.02
C ILE A 180 3.78 -0.85 23.76
N PRO A 181 3.17 -1.84 23.08
CA PRO A 181 2.44 -2.89 23.75
C PRO A 181 3.35 -3.59 24.74
N THR A 182 2.88 -3.80 25.96
CA THR A 182 3.54 -4.69 26.91
C THR A 182 3.31 -6.12 26.40
N THR A 183 4.36 -6.71 25.82
CA THR A 183 4.41 -8.12 25.42
C THR A 183 4.40 -9.04 26.62
#